data_AF-A0A9D6FSY5-F1
#
_entry.id   AF-A0A9D6FSY5-F1
#
_cell.length_a   1.000
_cell.length_b   1.000
_cell.length_c   1.000
_cell.angle_alpha   90.00
_cell.angle_beta   90.00
_cell.angle_gamma   90.00
#
_symmetry.space_group_name_H-M   'P 1'
#
loop_
_entity.id
_entity.type
_entity.pdbx_description
1 polymer ?
#
loop_
_entity_poly.entity_id
_entity_poly.type
_entity_poly.pdbx_seq_one_letter_code
_entity_poly.pdbx_strand_id
1 'polypeptide(L)'
;LLALAADPTVRARTLSTVNMLEAGAGTVRSLAGYAQDASPEVRAAVYEKLGSARAERPLALRALEDAAARETDEAARELAAASLRRLGAR
;
A
#
# COMPACT_ATOMS: atom_id res chain seq x y z
N LEU A 1 11.20 -1.97 22.58
CA LEU A 1 10.19 -1.56 21.58
C LEU A 1 10.66 -0.40 20.69
N LEU A 2 11.47 0.54 21.18
CA LEU A 2 11.97 1.71 20.42
C LEU A 2 12.98 1.39 19.29
N ALA A 3 13.66 0.24 19.30
CA ALA A 3 14.67 -0.11 18.30
C ALA A 3 14.11 -0.78 17.02
N LEU A 4 12.90 -1.36 17.06
CA LEU A 4 12.29 -2.00 15.90
C LEU A 4 11.73 -0.98 14.88
N ALA A 5 11.61 0.30 15.23
CA ALA A 5 11.07 1.34 14.33
C ALA A 5 12.12 1.96 13.38
N ALA A 6 13.40 1.66 13.56
CA ALA A 6 14.48 2.20 12.73
C ALA A 6 14.58 1.49 11.37
N ASP A 7 14.23 0.21 11.31
CA ASP A 7 14.23 -0.56 10.07
C ASP A 7 12.96 -0.24 9.25
N PRO A 8 13.09 0.31 8.04
CA PRO A 8 11.93 0.66 7.20
C PRO A 8 11.08 -0.54 6.82
N THR A 9 11.66 -1.74 6.71
CA THR A 9 10.94 -3.00 6.47
C THR A 9 10.11 -3.38 7.70
N VAL A 10 10.67 -3.21 8.90
CA VAL A 10 9.94 -3.45 10.15
C VAL A 10 8.84 -2.41 10.33
N ARG A 11 9.08 -1.13 10.01
CA ARG A 11 8.06 -0.07 10.04
C ARG A 11 6.93 -0.34 9.04
N ALA A 12 7.25 -0.72 7.81
CA ALA A 12 6.27 -1.11 6.77
C ALA A 12 5.43 -2.30 7.22
N ARG A 13 6.07 -3.31 7.81
CA ARG A 13 5.39 -4.49 8.35
C ARG A 13 4.54 -4.15 9.56
N THR A 14 5.01 -3.34 10.50
CA THR A 14 4.23 -2.93 11.67
C THR A 14 3.00 -2.10 11.26
N LEU A 15 3.13 -1.15 10.33
CA LEU A 15 1.99 -0.39 9.80
C LEU A 15 1.00 -1.27 9.03
N SER A 16 1.49 -2.24 8.27
CA SER A 16 0.65 -3.20 7.56
C SER A 16 -0.07 -4.16 8.52
N THR A 17 0.59 -4.57 9.62
CA THR A 17 0.03 -5.49 10.63
C THR A 17 -0.97 -4.79 11.55
N VAL A 18 -0.71 -3.54 11.95
CA VAL A 18 -1.65 -2.73 12.74
C VAL A 18 -2.91 -2.40 11.92
N ASN A 19 -2.77 -2.08 10.63
CA ASN A 19 -3.93 -1.88 9.75
C ASN A 19 -4.71 -3.17 9.43
N MET A 20 -4.06 -4.35 9.44
CA MET A 20 -4.73 -5.64 9.23
C MET A 20 -5.63 -6.07 10.39
N LEU A 21 -5.40 -5.57 11.61
CA LEU A 21 -6.24 -5.84 12.77
C LEU A 21 -7.57 -5.05 12.75
N GLU A 22 -7.67 -3.99 11.93
CA GLU A 22 -8.88 -3.15 11.81
C GLU A 22 -9.70 -3.42 10.54
N ALA A 23 -9.79 -4.69 10.09
CA ALA A 23 -10.49 -5.07 8.86
C ALA A 23 -11.88 -4.41 8.70
N GLY A 24 -11.97 -3.38 7.85
CA GLY A 24 -13.19 -2.60 7.59
C GLY A 24 -12.95 -1.41 6.64
N ALA A 25 -14.02 -0.69 6.27
CA ALA A 25 -14.01 0.41 5.29
C ALA A 25 -13.07 1.60 5.60
N GLY A 26 -12.44 1.63 6.79
CA GLY A 26 -11.40 2.59 7.14
C GLY A 26 -10.02 2.25 6.60
N THR A 27 -9.79 1.00 6.16
CA THR A 27 -8.45 0.50 5.84
C THR A 27 -7.88 1.09 4.55
N VAL A 28 -8.65 1.20 3.44
CA VAL A 28 -8.10 1.77 2.19
C VAL A 28 -7.78 3.25 2.33
N ARG A 29 -8.63 4.00 3.04
CA ARG A 29 -8.42 5.44 3.27
C ARG A 29 -7.17 5.70 4.13
N SER A 30 -6.93 4.85 5.12
CA SER A 30 -5.72 4.91 5.96
C SER A 30 -4.47 4.49 5.18
N LEU A 31 -4.56 3.45 4.34
CA LEU A 31 -3.45 2.99 3.49
C LEU A 31 -3.05 4.01 2.42
N ALA A 32 -4.00 4.77 1.85
CA ALA A 32 -3.70 5.79 0.86
C ALA A 32 -2.76 6.89 1.40
N GLY A 33 -2.79 7.19 2.70
CA GLY A 33 -1.84 8.13 3.32
C GLY A 33 -0.40 7.63 3.32
N TYR A 34 -0.19 6.31 3.35
CA TYR A 34 1.14 5.69 3.32
C TYR A 34 1.67 5.46 1.90
N ALA A 35 0.86 5.68 0.86
CA ALA A 35 1.33 5.70 -0.52
C ALA A 35 2.28 6.89 -0.83
N GLN A 36 2.44 7.82 0.13
CA GLN A 36 3.36 8.95 0.06
C GLN A 36 4.53 8.83 1.06
N ASP A 37 4.71 7.66 1.70
CA ASP A 37 5.83 7.46 2.63
C ASP A 37 7.17 7.65 1.90
N ALA A 38 8.16 8.21 2.59
CA ALA A 38 9.48 8.43 2.04
C ALA A 38 10.19 7.11 1.66
N SER A 39 9.88 6.01 2.35
CA SER A 39 10.44 4.68 2.07
C SER A 39 9.69 4.00 0.92
N PRO A 40 10.38 3.65 -0.19
CA PRO A 40 9.78 2.90 -1.28
C PRO A 40 9.28 1.52 -0.85
N GLU A 41 9.90 0.90 0.16
CA GLU A 41 9.48 -0.38 0.71
C GLU A 41 8.11 -0.29 1.41
N VAL A 42 7.87 0.82 2.12
CA VAL A 42 6.56 1.11 2.72
C VAL A 42 5.50 1.31 1.64
N ARG A 43 5.79 2.12 0.61
CA ARG A 43 4.87 2.34 -0.52
C ARG A 43 4.55 1.03 -1.25
N ALA A 44 5.56 0.20 -1.48
CA ALA A 44 5.41 -1.12 -2.09
C ALA A 44 4.46 -2.03 -1.28
N ALA A 45 4.62 -2.09 0.04
CA ALA A 45 3.73 -2.86 0.90
C ALA A 45 2.27 -2.36 0.84
N VAL A 46 2.07 -1.04 0.75
CA VAL A 46 0.75 -0.44 0.56
C VAL A 46 0.13 -0.88 -0.76
N TYR A 47 0.88 -0.85 -1.87
CA TYR A 47 0.37 -1.25 -3.19
C TYR A 47 -0.10 -2.69 -3.21
N GLU A 48 0.67 -3.61 -2.62
CA GLU A 48 0.30 -5.02 -2.55
C GLU A 48 -1.04 -5.22 -1.80
N LYS A 49 -1.24 -4.47 -0.71
CA LYS A 49 -2.45 -4.57 0.12
C LYS A 49 -3.65 -3.97 -0.59
N LEU A 50 -3.50 -2.80 -1.22
CA LEU A 50 -4.54 -2.20 -2.07
C LEU A 50 -4.93 -3.15 -3.22
N GLY A 51 -3.96 -3.80 -3.85
CA GLY A 51 -4.20 -4.80 -4.91
C GLY A 51 -4.97 -6.04 -4.45
N SER A 52 -5.03 -6.27 -3.12
CA SER A 52 -5.75 -7.37 -2.49
C SER A 52 -7.09 -6.95 -1.88
N ALA A 53 -7.38 -5.64 -1.81
CA ALA A 53 -8.56 -5.08 -1.15
C ALA A 53 -9.81 -5.19 -2.03
N ARG A 54 -10.53 -6.32 -1.92
CA ARG A 54 -11.73 -6.59 -2.74
C ARG A 54 -13.00 -5.88 -2.27
N ALA A 55 -13.13 -5.61 -0.97
CA ALA A 55 -14.32 -4.96 -0.40
C ALA A 55 -14.48 -3.50 -0.86
N GLU A 56 -13.38 -2.84 -1.25
CA GLU A 56 -13.35 -1.43 -1.64
C GLU A 56 -12.65 -1.22 -2.99
N ARG A 57 -12.88 -2.15 -3.93
CA ARG A 57 -12.22 -2.18 -5.24
C ARG A 57 -12.18 -0.82 -5.95
N PRO A 58 -13.26 0.00 -6.01
CA PRO A 58 -13.19 1.31 -6.68
C PRO A 58 -12.24 2.30 -6.00
N LEU A 59 -12.21 2.32 -4.67
CA LEU A 59 -11.32 3.20 -3.90
C LEU A 59 -9.86 2.73 -3.99
N ALA A 60 -9.65 1.42 -3.91
CA ALA A 60 -8.32 0.82 -4.01
C ALA A 60 -7.73 0.99 -5.43
N LEU A 61 -8.55 0.89 -6.49
CA LEU A 61 -8.14 1.18 -7.86
C LEU A 61 -7.68 2.62 -7.99
N ARG A 62 -8.52 3.58 -7.57
CA ARG A 62 -8.17 5.01 -7.65
C ARG A 62 -6.90 5.35 -6.88
N ALA A 63 -6.77 4.82 -5.66
CA ALA A 63 -5.56 5.03 -4.85
C ALA A 63 -4.30 4.45 -5.51
N LEU A 64 -4.39 3.28 -6.14
CA LEU A 64 -3.29 2.68 -6.87
C LEU A 64 -2.95 3.43 -8.16
N GLU A 65 -3.94 3.93 -8.89
CA GLU A 65 -3.74 4.75 -10.10
C GLU A 65 -3.02 6.06 -9.77
N ASP A 66 -3.50 6.78 -8.75
CA ASP A 66 -2.91 8.01 -8.27
C ASP A 66 -1.47 7.80 -7.78
N ALA A 67 -1.21 6.69 -7.09
CA ALA A 67 0.12 6.35 -6.60
C ALA A 67 1.09 5.93 -7.72
N ALA A 68 0.64 5.07 -8.65
CA ALA A 68 1.45 4.63 -9.77
C ALA A 68 1.89 5.81 -10.66
N ALA A 69 1.03 6.80 -10.86
CA ALA A 69 1.34 7.99 -11.65
C ALA A 69 2.42 8.89 -11.01
N ARG A 70 2.59 8.82 -9.68
CA ARG A 70 3.53 9.66 -8.91
C ARG A 70 4.76 8.90 -8.43
N GLU A 71 4.77 7.57 -8.57
CA GLU A 71 5.84 6.73 -8.08
C GLU A 71 7.13 6.95 -8.88
N THR A 72 8.18 7.36 -8.17
CA THR A 72 9.50 7.63 -8.75
C THR A 72 10.44 6.44 -8.63
N ASP A 73 10.22 5.56 -7.65
CA ASP A 73 10.99 4.34 -7.46
C ASP A 73 10.55 3.24 -8.44
N GLU A 74 11.51 2.68 -9.18
CA GLU A 74 11.21 1.74 -10.26
C GLU A 74 10.55 0.45 -9.74
N ALA A 75 11.10 -0.13 -8.67
CA ALA A 75 10.59 -1.38 -8.11
C ALA A 75 9.17 -1.19 -7.53
N ALA A 76 8.96 -0.09 -6.81
CA ALA A 76 7.64 0.25 -6.29
C ALA A 76 6.64 0.53 -7.43
N ARG A 77 7.07 1.15 -8.53
CA ARG A 77 6.23 1.43 -9.71
C ARG A 77 5.79 0.14 -10.39
N GLU A 78 6.70 -0.81 -10.60
CA GLU A 78 6.38 -2.11 -11.15
C GLU A 78 5.35 -2.86 -10.28
N LEU A 79 5.52 -2.81 -8.96
CA LEU A 79 4.59 -3.43 -8.03
C LEU A 79 3.21 -2.76 -8.03
N ALA A 80 3.16 -1.42 -8.13
CA ALA A 80 1.91 -0.68 -8.29
C ALA A 80 1.18 -1.13 -9.57
N ALA A 81 1.89 -1.22 -10.70
CA ALA A 81 1.33 -1.69 -11.97
C ALA A 81 0.86 -3.15 -11.91
N ALA A 82 1.59 -4.03 -11.22
CA ALA A 82 1.17 -5.42 -11.00
C ALA A 82 -0.07 -5.51 -10.10
N SER A 83 -0.16 -4.66 -9.09
CA SER A 83 -1.29 -4.59 -8.16
C SER A 83 -2.54 -4.05 -8.85
N LEU A 84 -2.40 -3.03 -9.72
CA LEU A 84 -3.47 -2.53 -10.59
C LEU A 84 -4.00 -3.63 -11.50
N ARG A 85 -3.12 -4.36 -12.20
CA ARG A 85 -3.52 -5.48 -13.06
C ARG A 85 -4.30 -6.53 -12.28
N ARG A 86 -3.85 -6.89 -11.08
CA ARG A 86 -4.51 -7.87 -10.21
C ARG A 86 -5.90 -7.40 -9.76
N LEU A 87 -6.02 -6.13 -9.40
CA LEU A 87 -7.27 -5.55 -8.94
C LEU A 87 -8.24 -5.29 -10.09
N GLY A 88 -7.75 -4.94 -11.28
CA GLY A 88 -8.49 -4.68 -12.51
C GLY A 88 -8.87 -5.95 -13.31
N ALA A 89 -8.12 -7.04 -13.18
CA ALA A 89 -8.43 -8.34 -13.76
C ALA A 89 -9.58 -9.04 -13.02
N ARG A 90 -10.79 -8.50 -13.15
CA ARG A 90 -12.07 -9.18 -12.93
C ARG A 90 -13.15 -8.49 -13.74
#